data_AF-A0A257TJL1-F1
#
_entry.id   AF-A0A257TJL1-F1
#
_cell.length_a   1.000
_cell.length_b   1.000
_cell.length_c   1.000
_cell.angle_alpha   90.00
_cell.angle_beta   90.00
_cell.angle_gamma   90.00
#
_symmetry.space_group_name_H-M   'P 1'
#
loop_
_entity.id
_entity.type
_entity.pdbx_description
1 polymer ?
#
loop_
_entity_poly.entity_id
_entity_poly.type
_entity_poly.pdbx_seq_one_letter_code
_entity_poly.pdbx_strand_id
1 'polypeptide(L)'
;GAAQVADGLAVREARKIVDMVEANALAVHLNALQEFIQPEGDRNFRGVLKGISQLVRALKIPVIVKETGAGIGAVAAKRLIEAGVSAIDVSGAGGTSWAAIETLRSDDRRIGRKFWNWGIPTAEALVQVNMLPSRKKIKLISSGGIRDGIDVAKSIALGADLCAGAQPFLKALDKEGTEGLIKEFDNWVEELKGVMFLTGSKNVSQLKRAKIVKVAG
;
A
#
# COMPACT_ATOMS: atom_id res chain seq x y z
N GLY A 1 11.73 -1.86 -7.69
CA GLY A 1 10.36 -2.31 -7.92
C GLY A 1 10.30 -3.77 -8.28
N ALA A 2 9.10 -4.28 -8.50
CA ALA A 2 8.87 -5.67 -8.89
C ALA A 2 9.58 -6.03 -10.20
N ALA A 3 9.60 -5.13 -11.19
CA ALA A 3 10.32 -5.34 -12.45
C ALA A 3 11.82 -5.62 -12.20
N GLN A 4 12.49 -4.81 -11.39
CA GLN A 4 13.91 -5.05 -11.08
C GLN A 4 14.11 -6.35 -10.30
N VAL A 5 13.17 -6.75 -9.45
CA VAL A 5 13.20 -8.05 -8.76
C VAL A 5 13.02 -9.21 -9.75
N ALA A 6 12.23 -9.04 -10.82
CA ALA A 6 12.10 -10.02 -11.90
C ALA A 6 13.38 -10.13 -12.74
N ASP A 7 14.03 -9.01 -13.02
CA ASP A 7 15.27 -8.97 -13.80
C ASP A 7 16.52 -9.40 -13.01
N GLY A 8 16.30 -9.94 -11.81
CA GLY A 8 17.35 -10.57 -11.03
C GLY A 8 18.15 -9.59 -10.19
N LEU A 9 17.56 -8.47 -9.73
CA LEU A 9 18.13 -7.60 -8.69
C LEU A 9 18.84 -8.49 -7.67
N ALA A 10 20.15 -8.33 -7.58
CA ALA A 10 20.93 -9.27 -6.81
C ALA A 10 20.63 -9.05 -5.33
N VAL A 11 20.56 -10.14 -4.55
CA VAL A 11 20.46 -10.07 -3.08
C VAL A 11 21.52 -9.13 -2.50
N ARG A 12 22.72 -9.09 -3.10
CA ARG A 12 23.80 -8.18 -2.71
C ARG A 12 23.42 -6.71 -2.88
N GLU A 13 22.72 -6.35 -3.96
CA GLU A 13 22.26 -4.98 -4.21
C GLU A 13 21.15 -4.58 -3.25
N ALA A 14 20.20 -5.49 -3.01
CA ALA A 14 19.17 -5.27 -2.01
C ALA A 14 19.77 -5.04 -0.61
N ARG A 15 20.80 -5.81 -0.22
CA ARG A 15 21.53 -5.59 1.04
C ARG A 15 22.22 -4.22 1.07
N LYS A 16 22.90 -3.82 0.01
CA LYS A 16 23.52 -2.48 -0.07
C LYS A 16 22.51 -1.35 0.12
N ILE A 17 21.33 -1.45 -0.51
CA ILE A 17 20.26 -0.44 -0.38
C ILE A 17 19.76 -0.39 1.07
N VAL A 18 19.57 -1.56 1.69
CA VAL A 18 19.16 -1.67 3.09
C VAL A 18 20.21 -1.05 4.03
N ASP A 19 21.48 -1.42 3.85
CA ASP A 19 22.58 -0.96 4.70
C ASP A 19 22.82 0.56 4.53
N MET A 20 22.65 1.09 3.31
CA MET A 20 22.84 2.51 2.99
C MET A 20 21.95 3.45 3.82
N VAL A 21 20.74 2.99 4.19
CA VAL A 21 19.77 3.81 4.93
C VAL A 21 19.43 3.19 6.29
N GLU A 22 20.20 2.19 6.72
CA GLU A 22 19.97 1.42 7.96
C GLU A 22 18.50 0.95 8.09
N ALA A 23 17.92 0.49 6.98
CA ALA A 23 16.49 0.24 6.88
C ALA A 23 16.01 -0.83 7.87
N ASN A 24 14.90 -0.57 8.58
CA ASN A 24 14.26 -1.59 9.42
C ASN A 24 13.34 -2.54 8.62
N ALA A 25 12.98 -2.22 7.39
CA ALA A 25 12.21 -3.06 6.48
C ALA A 25 12.50 -2.67 5.02
N LEU A 26 12.36 -3.64 4.10
CA LEU A 26 12.45 -3.39 2.66
C LEU A 26 11.06 -3.52 2.02
N ALA A 27 10.58 -2.47 1.36
CA ALA A 27 9.34 -2.50 0.60
C ALA A 27 9.61 -2.81 -0.89
N VAL A 28 9.05 -3.91 -1.39
CA VAL A 28 8.99 -4.23 -2.82
C VAL A 28 7.63 -3.81 -3.36
N HIS A 29 7.61 -2.77 -4.20
CA HIS A 29 6.36 -2.32 -4.82
C HIS A 29 6.02 -3.13 -6.08
N LEU A 30 4.75 -3.46 -6.24
CA LEU A 30 4.13 -4.04 -7.44
C LEU A 30 3.45 -2.90 -8.20
N ASN A 31 3.93 -2.63 -9.42
CA ASN A 31 3.52 -1.48 -10.21
C ASN A 31 3.21 -1.87 -11.68
N ALA A 32 2.73 -3.10 -11.90
CA ALA A 32 2.50 -3.63 -13.25
C ALA A 32 1.56 -2.75 -14.10
N LEU A 33 0.54 -2.16 -13.48
CA LEU A 33 -0.35 -1.21 -14.18
C LEU A 33 0.41 0.06 -14.59
N GLN A 34 1.26 0.60 -13.72
CA GLN A 34 2.06 1.78 -14.03
C GLN A 34 3.00 1.50 -15.20
N GLU A 35 3.81 0.43 -15.11
CA GLU A 35 4.77 0.06 -16.16
C GLU A 35 4.09 -0.25 -17.50
N PHE A 36 2.85 -0.76 -17.49
CA PHE A 36 2.10 -1.01 -18.72
C PHE A 36 1.70 0.29 -19.45
N ILE A 37 1.38 1.35 -18.70
CA ILE A 37 0.95 2.64 -19.25
C ILE A 37 2.15 3.56 -19.53
N GLN A 38 3.21 3.45 -18.73
CA GLN A 38 4.43 4.24 -18.88
C GLN A 38 5.09 3.98 -20.24
N PRO A 39 5.48 5.02 -21.00
CA PRO A 39 6.09 4.86 -22.32
C PRO A 39 7.35 3.99 -22.31
N GLU A 40 8.18 4.16 -21.28
CA GLU A 40 9.45 3.46 -21.05
C GLU A 40 9.34 2.30 -20.04
N GLY A 41 8.12 1.86 -19.70
CA GLY A 41 7.89 0.89 -18.64
C GLY A 41 8.24 -0.55 -19.00
N ASP A 42 8.67 -1.31 -17.99
CA ASP A 42 9.03 -2.72 -18.13
C ASP A 42 7.78 -3.62 -18.13
N ARG A 43 7.74 -4.61 -19.03
CA ARG A 43 6.60 -5.55 -19.14
C ARG A 43 6.92 -6.95 -18.65
N ASN A 44 8.14 -7.21 -18.21
CA ASN A 44 8.58 -8.51 -17.73
C ASN A 44 8.38 -8.66 -16.22
N PHE A 45 7.20 -9.14 -15.84
CA PHE A 45 6.91 -9.51 -14.45
C PHE A 45 7.10 -11.01 -14.16
N ARG A 46 7.80 -11.74 -15.04
CA ARG A 46 8.07 -13.17 -14.81
C ARG A 46 9.13 -13.30 -13.71
N GLY A 47 8.88 -14.19 -12.76
CA GLY A 47 9.85 -14.47 -11.69
C GLY A 47 9.78 -13.53 -10.47
N VAL A 48 8.96 -12.45 -10.49
CA VAL A 48 8.80 -11.53 -9.34
C VAL A 48 8.58 -12.27 -8.03
N LEU A 49 7.65 -13.23 -8.00
CA LEU A 49 7.34 -13.98 -6.77
C LEU A 49 8.53 -14.80 -6.27
N LYS A 50 9.30 -15.40 -7.19
CA LYS A 50 10.53 -16.13 -6.87
C LYS A 50 11.59 -15.18 -6.31
N GLY A 51 11.77 -14.03 -6.93
CA GLY A 51 12.69 -12.98 -6.46
C GLY A 51 12.32 -12.47 -5.08
N ILE A 52 11.03 -12.21 -4.81
CA ILE A 52 10.53 -11.84 -3.48
C ILE A 52 10.88 -12.95 -2.45
N SER A 53 10.65 -14.21 -2.77
CA SER A 53 11.00 -15.33 -1.88
C SER A 53 12.52 -15.45 -1.64
N GLN A 54 13.35 -15.10 -2.62
CA GLN A 54 14.80 -15.02 -2.44
C GLN A 54 15.20 -13.88 -1.51
N LEU A 55 14.59 -12.70 -1.66
CA LEU A 55 14.82 -11.55 -0.78
C LEU A 55 14.42 -11.87 0.67
N VAL A 56 13.23 -12.43 0.86
CA VAL A 56 12.72 -12.86 2.19
C VAL A 56 13.71 -13.80 2.88
N ARG A 57 14.27 -14.78 2.16
CA ARG A 57 15.24 -15.72 2.75
C ARG A 57 16.61 -15.10 3.02
N ALA A 58 17.00 -14.10 2.25
CA ALA A 58 18.37 -13.61 2.28
C ALA A 58 18.56 -12.35 3.12
N LEU A 59 17.51 -11.57 3.36
CA LEU A 59 17.55 -10.36 4.18
C LEU A 59 17.24 -10.70 5.64
N LYS A 60 17.93 -10.01 6.56
CA LYS A 60 17.70 -10.14 8.02
C LYS A 60 16.57 -9.24 8.53
N ILE A 61 16.00 -8.42 7.66
CA ILE A 61 14.94 -7.47 7.98
C ILE A 61 13.63 -7.90 7.29
N PRO A 62 12.46 -7.49 7.81
CA PRO A 62 11.17 -7.69 7.17
C PRO A 62 11.13 -7.23 5.71
N VAL A 63 10.55 -8.08 4.86
CA VAL A 63 10.18 -7.70 3.48
C VAL A 63 8.68 -7.41 3.46
N ILE A 64 8.34 -6.21 3.01
CA ILE A 64 6.98 -5.73 2.81
C ILE A 64 6.70 -5.75 1.30
N VAL A 65 5.54 -6.23 0.89
CA VAL A 65 5.09 -6.09 -0.50
C VAL A 65 3.92 -5.13 -0.57
N LYS A 66 4.01 -4.13 -1.44
CA LYS A 66 2.99 -3.10 -1.59
C LYS A 66 2.53 -2.95 -3.03
N GLU A 67 1.28 -2.62 -3.26
CA GLU A 67 0.84 -2.12 -4.58
C GLU A 67 1.18 -0.63 -4.75
N THR A 68 0.80 -0.03 -5.87
CA THR A 68 0.89 1.38 -6.21
C THR A 68 -0.44 1.92 -6.77
N GLY A 69 -1.59 1.63 -6.15
CA GLY A 69 -2.87 2.26 -6.47
C GLY A 69 -3.87 1.42 -7.29
N ALA A 70 -3.54 0.18 -7.65
CA ALA A 70 -4.43 -0.79 -8.30
C ALA A 70 -4.87 -1.96 -7.39
N GLY A 71 -4.31 -2.06 -6.19
CA GLY A 71 -4.81 -2.98 -5.15
C GLY A 71 -4.23 -4.40 -5.18
N ILE A 72 -3.78 -4.90 -4.01
CA ILE A 72 -3.49 -6.32 -3.81
C ILE A 72 -4.75 -7.03 -3.28
N GLY A 73 -5.35 -7.88 -4.12
CA GLY A 73 -6.47 -8.74 -3.76
C GLY A 73 -6.07 -10.06 -3.10
N ALA A 74 -7.07 -10.85 -2.68
CA ALA A 74 -6.87 -12.10 -1.93
C ALA A 74 -5.96 -13.13 -2.64
N VAL A 75 -6.09 -13.30 -3.95
CA VAL A 75 -5.31 -14.30 -4.71
C VAL A 75 -3.82 -13.96 -4.70
N ALA A 76 -3.48 -12.70 -4.96
CA ALA A 76 -2.09 -12.23 -4.92
C ALA A 76 -1.55 -12.27 -3.50
N ALA A 77 -2.32 -11.79 -2.51
CA ALA A 77 -1.92 -11.80 -1.12
C ALA A 77 -1.61 -13.21 -0.60
N LYS A 78 -2.42 -14.22 -0.94
CA LYS A 78 -2.17 -15.61 -0.55
C LYS A 78 -0.78 -16.08 -1.00
N ARG A 79 -0.43 -15.85 -2.27
CA ARG A 79 0.88 -16.23 -2.84
C ARG A 79 2.04 -15.47 -2.18
N LEU A 80 1.83 -14.19 -1.85
CA LEU A 80 2.84 -13.38 -1.15
C LEU A 80 3.07 -13.86 0.28
N ILE A 81 2.00 -14.22 1.01
CA ILE A 81 2.11 -14.81 2.35
C ILE A 81 2.86 -16.14 2.30
N GLU A 82 2.58 -16.99 1.30
CA GLU A 82 3.31 -18.25 1.08
C GLU A 82 4.78 -18.02 0.73
N ALA A 83 5.12 -16.92 0.06
CA ALA A 83 6.50 -16.51 -0.19
C ALA A 83 7.24 -16.00 1.06
N GLY A 84 6.53 -15.80 2.17
CA GLY A 84 7.10 -15.46 3.48
C GLY A 84 7.26 -13.97 3.75
N VAL A 85 6.55 -13.10 3.03
CA VAL A 85 6.56 -11.65 3.31
C VAL A 85 6.06 -11.36 4.73
N SER A 86 6.60 -10.33 5.38
CA SER A 86 6.21 -9.98 6.74
C SER A 86 4.98 -9.07 6.79
N ALA A 87 4.75 -8.29 5.73
CA ALA A 87 3.60 -7.43 5.61
C ALA A 87 3.15 -7.24 4.16
N ILE A 88 1.87 -6.94 3.98
CA ILE A 88 1.28 -6.53 2.71
C ILE A 88 0.63 -5.17 2.90
N ASP A 89 0.94 -4.23 2.00
CA ASP A 89 0.23 -2.97 1.86
C ASP A 89 -0.65 -3.00 0.61
N VAL A 90 -1.96 -2.97 0.82
CA VAL A 90 -2.93 -3.19 -0.26
C VAL A 90 -2.84 -2.12 -1.34
N SER A 91 -2.50 -0.87 -0.99
CA SER A 91 -2.42 0.27 -1.91
C SER A 91 -3.49 0.25 -3.02
N GLY A 92 -4.76 0.26 -2.61
CA GLY A 92 -5.90 0.08 -3.50
C GLY A 92 -6.26 1.30 -4.35
N ALA A 93 -7.22 1.08 -5.24
CA ALA A 93 -7.81 2.12 -6.06
C ALA A 93 -8.71 3.07 -5.24
N GLY A 94 -8.85 4.30 -5.73
CA GLY A 94 -9.57 5.40 -5.06
C GLY A 94 -8.67 6.52 -4.55
N GLY A 95 -7.35 6.32 -4.58
CA GLY A 95 -6.34 7.32 -4.23
C GLY A 95 -5.65 7.96 -5.42
N THR A 96 -4.33 8.12 -5.31
CA THR A 96 -3.47 8.45 -6.44
C THR A 96 -3.55 7.32 -7.47
N SER A 97 -3.95 7.64 -8.71
CA SER A 97 -3.88 6.71 -9.83
C SER A 97 -2.56 6.89 -10.57
N TRP A 98 -1.68 5.90 -10.51
CA TRP A 98 -0.44 5.93 -11.28
C TRP A 98 -0.69 5.75 -12.78
N ALA A 99 -1.72 4.99 -13.17
CA ALA A 99 -2.16 4.94 -14.57
C ALA A 99 -2.52 6.35 -15.08
N ALA A 100 -3.21 7.16 -14.28
CA ALA A 100 -3.52 8.54 -14.62
C ALA A 100 -2.27 9.40 -14.81
N ILE A 101 -1.32 9.31 -13.87
CA ILE A 101 -0.05 10.06 -13.94
C ILE A 101 0.71 9.70 -15.22
N GLU A 102 0.88 8.42 -15.52
CA GLU A 102 1.58 7.99 -16.74
C GLU A 102 0.81 8.36 -18.02
N THR A 103 -0.53 8.35 -17.96
CA THR A 103 -1.35 8.85 -19.07
C THR A 103 -1.08 10.33 -19.35
N LEU A 104 -0.87 11.14 -18.33
CA LEU A 104 -0.55 12.56 -18.47
C LEU A 104 0.86 12.79 -19.01
N ARG A 105 1.80 11.87 -18.71
CA ARG A 105 3.17 11.86 -19.25
C ARG A 105 3.26 11.37 -20.69
N SER A 106 2.28 10.60 -21.17
CA SER A 106 2.27 10.01 -22.52
C SER A 106 1.64 10.93 -23.57
N ASP A 107 2.19 10.85 -24.79
CA ASP A 107 1.60 11.45 -26.00
C ASP A 107 0.33 10.70 -26.42
N ASP A 108 0.35 9.36 -26.50
CA ASP A 108 -0.87 8.55 -26.70
C ASP A 108 -1.55 8.28 -25.36
N ARG A 109 -2.69 8.95 -25.15
CA ARG A 109 -3.49 8.86 -23.92
C ARG A 109 -4.64 7.87 -24.01
N ARG A 110 -4.86 7.22 -25.15
CA ARG A 110 -6.04 6.39 -25.42
C ARG A 110 -6.14 5.18 -24.50
N ILE A 111 -5.03 4.45 -24.32
CA ILE A 111 -5.00 3.27 -23.42
C ILE A 111 -5.10 3.73 -21.97
N GLY A 112 -4.25 4.68 -21.59
CA GLY A 112 -4.22 5.22 -20.23
C GLY A 112 -5.58 5.71 -19.71
N ARG A 113 -6.35 6.42 -20.53
CA ARG A 113 -7.73 6.84 -20.19
C ARG A 113 -8.68 5.68 -19.89
N LYS A 114 -8.52 4.52 -20.55
CA LYS A 114 -9.36 3.34 -20.29
C LYS A 114 -9.00 2.65 -18.97
N PHE A 115 -7.72 2.69 -18.60
CA PHE A 115 -7.21 2.06 -17.38
C PHE A 115 -7.07 3.03 -16.20
N TRP A 116 -7.53 4.26 -16.35
CA TRP A 116 -7.34 5.35 -15.39
C TRP A 116 -7.82 4.99 -13.97
N ASN A 117 -8.93 4.28 -13.87
CA ASN A 117 -9.53 3.83 -12.60
C ASN A 117 -9.44 2.30 -12.43
N TRP A 118 -8.52 1.64 -13.13
CA TRP A 118 -8.35 0.19 -13.02
C TRP A 118 -7.80 -0.20 -11.65
N GLY A 119 -8.38 -1.21 -11.03
CA GLY A 119 -7.87 -1.81 -9.79
C GLY A 119 -8.97 -2.22 -8.82
N ILE A 120 -8.56 -2.76 -7.69
CA ILE A 120 -9.43 -3.14 -6.59
C ILE A 120 -9.50 -1.96 -5.61
N PRO A 121 -10.70 -1.43 -5.29
CA PRO A 121 -10.85 -0.38 -4.29
C PRO A 121 -10.21 -0.74 -2.95
N THR A 122 -9.59 0.22 -2.27
CA THR A 122 -8.83 -0.03 -1.02
C THR A 122 -9.62 -0.79 0.03
N ALA A 123 -10.87 -0.40 0.30
CA ALA A 123 -11.72 -1.09 1.28
C ALA A 123 -11.99 -2.55 0.87
N GLU A 124 -12.21 -2.82 -0.41
CA GLU A 124 -12.45 -4.18 -0.92
C GLU A 124 -11.18 -5.03 -0.86
N ALA A 125 -10.04 -4.50 -1.31
CA ALA A 125 -8.75 -5.19 -1.23
C ALA A 125 -8.41 -5.54 0.22
N LEU A 126 -8.58 -4.58 1.14
CA LEU A 126 -8.36 -4.77 2.56
C LEU A 126 -9.22 -5.89 3.14
N VAL A 127 -10.53 -5.88 2.85
CA VAL A 127 -11.46 -6.90 3.33
C VAL A 127 -11.12 -8.28 2.76
N GLN A 128 -10.86 -8.37 1.45
CA GLN A 128 -10.48 -9.62 0.80
C GLN A 128 -9.23 -10.24 1.44
N VAL A 129 -8.19 -9.44 1.67
CA VAL A 129 -6.95 -9.94 2.29
C VAL A 129 -7.15 -10.27 3.77
N ASN A 130 -7.96 -9.49 4.49
CA ASN A 130 -8.25 -9.73 5.90
C ASN A 130 -9.04 -11.04 6.14
N MET A 131 -9.89 -11.45 5.19
CA MET A 131 -10.66 -12.69 5.26
C MET A 131 -9.82 -13.96 5.00
N LEU A 132 -8.58 -13.85 4.52
CA LEU A 132 -7.73 -15.01 4.29
C LEU A 132 -7.37 -15.71 5.61
N PRO A 133 -7.49 -17.05 5.72
CA PRO A 133 -7.06 -17.76 6.93
C PRO A 133 -5.58 -17.54 7.28
N SER A 134 -4.74 -17.37 6.26
CA SER A 134 -3.29 -17.15 6.40
C SER A 134 -2.93 -15.71 6.80
N ARG A 135 -3.88 -14.77 6.82
CA ARG A 135 -3.71 -13.35 7.19
C ARG A 135 -2.99 -13.14 8.51
N LYS A 136 -3.21 -14.01 9.50
CA LYS A 136 -2.62 -13.89 10.84
C LYS A 136 -1.08 -13.98 10.85
N LYS A 137 -0.46 -14.46 9.76
CA LYS A 137 0.99 -14.61 9.63
C LYS A 137 1.71 -13.30 9.29
N ILE A 138 0.98 -12.27 8.87
CA ILE A 138 1.55 -11.02 8.37
C ILE A 138 0.91 -9.80 9.01
N LYS A 139 1.53 -8.63 8.86
CA LYS A 139 0.86 -7.33 9.05
C LYS A 139 0.12 -6.93 7.77
N LEU A 140 -1.06 -6.33 7.92
CA LEU A 140 -1.81 -5.76 6.80
C LEU A 140 -1.88 -4.26 6.92
N ILE A 141 -1.45 -3.57 5.87
CA ILE A 141 -1.41 -2.12 5.80
C ILE A 141 -2.51 -1.68 4.81
N SER A 142 -3.33 -0.72 5.24
CA SER A 142 -4.31 -0.06 4.40
C SER A 142 -3.72 1.24 3.86
N SER A 143 -3.49 1.30 2.55
CA SER A 143 -3.12 2.53 1.85
C SER A 143 -3.85 2.61 0.51
N GLY A 144 -3.69 3.73 -0.18
CA GLY A 144 -4.44 4.05 -1.39
C GLY A 144 -5.71 4.81 -1.03
N GLY A 145 -5.68 6.13 -1.15
CA GLY A 145 -6.87 6.95 -0.94
C GLY A 145 -7.23 7.27 0.50
N ILE A 146 -6.38 6.95 1.48
CA ILE A 146 -6.55 7.44 2.87
C ILE A 146 -6.31 8.95 2.88
N ARG A 147 -7.26 9.73 3.39
CA ARG A 147 -7.23 11.20 3.37
C ARG A 147 -7.16 11.87 4.73
N ASP A 148 -7.65 11.20 5.76
CA ASP A 148 -7.86 11.77 7.09
C ASP A 148 -7.88 10.68 8.17
N GLY A 149 -7.98 11.08 9.43
CA GLY A 149 -8.06 10.18 10.57
C GLY A 149 -9.34 9.34 10.62
N ILE A 150 -10.41 9.76 9.92
CA ILE A 150 -11.66 9.01 9.82
C ILE A 150 -11.46 7.79 8.90
N ASP A 151 -10.78 7.95 7.78
CA ASP A 151 -10.42 6.87 6.86
C ASP A 151 -9.41 5.90 7.49
N VAL A 152 -8.49 6.42 8.31
CA VAL A 152 -7.64 5.58 9.17
C VAL A 152 -8.49 4.74 10.11
N ALA A 153 -9.47 5.34 10.80
CA ALA A 153 -10.34 4.62 11.73
C ALA A 153 -11.17 3.53 11.03
N LYS A 154 -11.76 3.84 9.86
CA LYS A 154 -12.48 2.86 9.03
C LYS A 154 -11.56 1.71 8.61
N SER A 155 -10.35 2.02 8.16
CA SER A 155 -9.37 1.01 7.74
C SER A 155 -8.97 0.07 8.89
N ILE A 156 -8.75 0.62 10.10
CA ILE A 156 -8.49 -0.18 11.30
C ILE A 156 -9.67 -1.11 11.60
N ALA A 157 -10.90 -0.57 11.61
CA ALA A 157 -12.12 -1.35 11.85
C ALA A 157 -12.36 -2.43 10.79
N LEU A 158 -11.93 -2.20 9.54
CA LEU A 158 -11.98 -3.18 8.44
C LEU A 158 -10.90 -4.27 8.51
N GLY A 159 -9.95 -4.18 9.44
CA GLY A 159 -8.97 -5.23 9.71
C GLY A 159 -7.50 -4.86 9.46
N ALA A 160 -7.21 -3.61 9.11
CA ALA A 160 -5.84 -3.13 8.98
C ALA A 160 -5.09 -3.20 10.33
N ASP A 161 -3.80 -3.48 10.29
CA ASP A 161 -2.89 -3.33 11.44
C ASP A 161 -2.23 -1.95 11.44
N LEU A 162 -2.04 -1.37 10.25
CA LEU A 162 -1.44 -0.07 10.00
C LEU A 162 -2.20 0.63 8.87
N CYS A 163 -2.17 1.95 8.84
CA CYS A 163 -2.65 2.75 7.72
C CYS A 163 -1.50 3.63 7.21
N ALA A 164 -1.52 3.96 5.92
CA ALA A 164 -0.52 4.81 5.31
C ALA A 164 -1.13 5.80 4.31
N GLY A 165 -0.58 7.01 4.30
CA GLY A 165 -0.88 8.08 3.34
C GLY A 165 0.39 8.50 2.59
N ALA A 166 0.23 9.06 1.39
CA ALA A 166 1.33 9.62 0.61
C ALA A 166 0.97 11.01 0.07
N GLN A 167 -0.04 11.09 -0.80
CA GLN A 167 -0.45 12.34 -1.46
C GLN A 167 -0.86 13.46 -0.48
N PRO A 168 -1.66 13.23 0.59
CA PRO A 168 -2.03 14.30 1.52
C PRO A 168 -0.81 14.95 2.18
N PHE A 169 0.11 14.13 2.68
CA PHE A 169 1.36 14.58 3.28
C PHE A 169 2.27 15.30 2.29
N LEU A 170 2.39 14.79 1.05
CA LEU A 170 3.16 15.48 0.01
C LEU A 170 2.58 16.87 -0.29
N LYS A 171 1.25 16.99 -0.37
CA LYS A 171 0.58 18.28 -0.61
C LYS A 171 0.75 19.24 0.56
N ALA A 172 0.66 18.76 1.80
CA ALA A 172 0.90 19.57 2.98
C ALA A 172 2.33 20.11 3.01
N LEU A 173 3.31 19.24 2.72
CA LEU A 173 4.72 19.61 2.62
C LEU A 173 4.98 20.63 1.50
N ASP A 174 4.43 20.41 0.31
CA ASP A 174 4.59 21.31 -0.84
C ASP A 174 4.02 22.71 -0.58
N LYS A 175 2.85 22.78 0.08
CA LYS A 175 2.13 24.03 0.30
C LYS A 175 2.65 24.82 1.52
N GLU A 176 2.96 24.13 2.62
CA GLU A 176 3.16 24.72 3.95
C GLU A 176 4.47 24.25 4.60
N GLY A 177 5.34 23.57 3.85
CA GLY A 177 6.63 23.10 4.33
C GLY A 177 6.51 22.05 5.44
N THR A 178 7.60 21.89 6.19
CA THR A 178 7.68 20.89 7.27
C THR A 178 6.63 21.11 8.36
N GLU A 179 6.31 22.36 8.69
CA GLU A 179 5.28 22.69 9.68
C GLU A 179 3.90 22.22 9.23
N GLY A 180 3.55 22.46 7.96
CA GLY A 180 2.30 21.96 7.39
C GLY A 180 2.22 20.43 7.39
N LEU A 181 3.33 19.76 7.08
CA LEU A 181 3.42 18.30 7.15
C LEU A 181 3.17 17.76 8.57
N ILE A 182 3.81 18.34 9.58
CA ILE A 182 3.62 17.96 10.99
C ILE A 182 2.15 18.17 11.40
N LYS A 183 1.60 19.34 11.07
CA LYS A 183 0.20 19.67 11.35
C LYS A 183 -0.78 18.68 10.71
N GLU A 184 -0.52 18.25 9.49
CA GLU A 184 -1.37 17.24 8.82
C GLU A 184 -1.35 15.89 9.55
N PHE A 185 -0.20 15.47 10.09
CA PHE A 185 -0.15 14.28 10.95
C PHE A 185 -0.93 14.47 12.25
N ASP A 186 -0.81 15.63 12.89
CA ASP A 186 -1.54 15.94 14.12
C ASP A 186 -3.06 15.94 13.90
N ASN A 187 -3.53 16.52 12.79
CA ASN A 187 -4.93 16.50 12.38
C ASN A 187 -5.47 15.06 12.26
N TRP A 188 -4.75 14.18 11.56
CA TRP A 188 -5.16 12.77 11.42
C TRP A 188 -5.24 12.06 12.77
N VAL A 189 -4.32 12.37 13.69
CA VAL A 189 -4.32 11.80 15.05
C VAL A 189 -5.52 12.31 15.85
N GLU A 190 -5.85 13.59 15.77
CA GLU A 190 -7.00 14.19 16.45
C GLU A 190 -8.32 13.60 15.93
N GLU A 191 -8.50 13.51 14.62
CA GLU A 191 -9.69 12.93 13.99
C GLU A 191 -9.86 11.45 14.35
N LEU A 192 -8.76 10.67 14.34
CA LEU A 192 -8.78 9.28 14.79
C LEU A 192 -9.23 9.16 16.25
N LYS A 193 -8.70 10.01 17.14
CA LYS A 193 -9.13 10.07 18.54
C LYS A 193 -10.61 10.47 18.66
N GLY A 194 -11.09 11.37 17.82
CA GLY A 194 -12.51 11.73 17.72
C GLY A 194 -13.39 10.53 17.38
N VAL A 195 -13.04 9.76 16.35
CA VAL A 195 -13.78 8.53 16.00
C VAL A 195 -13.70 7.50 17.13
N MET A 196 -12.53 7.34 17.75
CA MET A 196 -12.36 6.45 18.90
C MET A 196 -13.27 6.84 20.06
N PHE A 197 -13.37 8.13 20.39
CA PHE A 197 -14.28 8.66 21.40
C PHE A 197 -15.74 8.36 21.05
N LEU A 198 -16.17 8.69 19.83
CA LEU A 198 -17.55 8.51 19.37
C LEU A 198 -17.98 7.04 19.25
N THR A 199 -17.02 6.13 19.12
CA THR A 199 -17.28 4.68 19.05
C THR A 199 -17.00 3.95 20.38
N GLY A 200 -16.67 4.67 21.46
CA GLY A 200 -16.37 4.08 22.76
C GLY A 200 -15.10 3.21 22.77
N SER A 201 -14.14 3.50 21.89
CA SER A 201 -12.91 2.74 21.72
C SER A 201 -11.74 3.37 22.49
N LYS A 202 -11.31 2.77 23.60
CA LYS A 202 -10.21 3.32 24.44
C LYS A 202 -8.82 3.22 23.80
N ASN A 203 -8.66 2.36 22.81
CA ASN A 203 -7.41 2.14 22.08
C ASN A 203 -7.67 1.55 20.69
N VAL A 204 -6.64 1.53 19.84
CA VAL A 204 -6.69 1.01 18.46
C VAL A 204 -7.17 -0.45 18.42
N SER A 205 -6.80 -1.28 19.40
CA SER A 205 -7.26 -2.67 19.45
C SER A 205 -8.76 -2.79 19.69
N GLN A 206 -9.37 -1.88 20.47
CA GLN A 206 -10.82 -1.81 20.62
C GLN A 206 -11.49 -1.26 19.35
N LEU A 207 -10.91 -0.22 18.73
CA LEU A 207 -11.40 0.33 17.46
C LEU A 207 -11.46 -0.74 16.36
N LYS A 208 -10.47 -1.62 16.30
CA LYS A 208 -10.43 -2.76 15.37
C LYS A 208 -11.60 -3.75 15.53
N ARG A 209 -12.29 -3.73 16.69
CA ARG A 209 -13.49 -4.53 16.96
C ARG A 209 -14.77 -3.71 16.93
N ALA A 210 -14.69 -2.42 16.63
CA ALA A 210 -15.87 -1.57 16.53
C ALA A 210 -16.78 -2.06 15.39
N LYS A 211 -18.10 -1.95 15.60
CA LYS A 211 -19.08 -2.32 14.58
C LYS A 211 -18.98 -1.35 13.41
N ILE A 212 -18.67 -1.88 12.24
CA ILE A 212 -18.73 -1.14 10.98
C ILE A 212 -19.90 -1.64 10.14
N VAL A 213 -20.59 -0.73 9.47
CA VAL A 213 -21.74 -1.04 8.61
C VAL A 213 -21.48 -0.40 7.25
N LYS A 214 -21.67 -1.18 6.17
CA LYS A 214 -21.72 -0.62 4.82
C LYS A 214 -23.06 0.08 4.65
N VAL A 215 -23.03 1.40 4.54
CA VAL A 215 -24.21 2.18 4.18
C VAL A 215 -24.46 1.98 2.68
N ALA A 216 -25.71 1.73 2.29
CA ALA A 216 -26.07 1.69 0.88
C ALA A 216 -25.84 3.08 0.28
N GLY A 217 -25.04 3.16 -0.79
CA GLY A 217 -24.80 4.35 -1.57
C GLY A 217 -25.47 4.25 -2.93
#